data_AF-A0A7V3I1Q8-F1
#
_entry.id   AF-A0A7V3I1Q8-F1
#
_cell.length_a   1.000
_cell.length_b   1.000
_cell.length_c   1.000
_cell.angle_alpha   90.00
_cell.angle_beta   90.00
_cell.angle_gamma   90.00
#
_symmetry.space_group_name_H-M   'P 1'
#
loop_
_entity.id
_entity.type
_entity.pdbx_description
1 polymer ?
#
loop_
_entity_poly.entity_id
_entity_poly.type
_entity_poly.pdbx_seq_one_letter_code
_entity_poly.pdbx_strand_id
1 'polypeptide(L)' 'GELRSAYEQGASIRNLAATVGRSYGSVHGMLRESGTTMRGRGGPNHTARSR' A
#
# COMPACT_ATOMS: atom_id res chain seq x y z
N GLY A 1 -7.79 -11.02 -0.13
CA GLY A 1 -8.56 -9.76 -0.10
C GLY A 1 -8.06 -8.85 -1.18
N GLU A 2 -8.96 -8.13 -1.85
CA GLU A 2 -8.65 -7.24 -2.98
C GLU A 2 -7.55 -6.22 -2.65
N LEU A 3 -7.60 -5.65 -1.44
CA LEU A 3 -6.59 -4.72 -0.92
C LEU A 3 -5.17 -5.30 -0.89
N ARG A 4 -5.05 -6.56 -0.45
CA ARG A 4 -3.77 -7.29 -0.39
C ARG A 4 -3.27 -7.58 -1.80
N SER A 5 -4.13 -8.06 -2.69
CA SER A 5 -3.73 -8.37 -4.07
C SER A 5 -3.20 -7.13 -4.80
N ALA A 6 -3.88 -5.98 -4.67
CA ALA A 6 -3.40 -4.73 -5.25
C ALA A 6 -2.07 -4.25 -4.63
N TYR A 7 -1.88 -4.44 -3.32
CA TYR A 7 -0.59 -4.18 -2.66
C TYR A 7 0.54 -5.10 -3.15
N GLU A 8 0.25 -6.40 -3.30
CA GLU A 8 1.18 -7.41 -3.84
C GLU A 8 1.55 -7.11 -5.30
N GLN A 9 0.62 -6.55 -6.08
CA GLN A 9 0.86 -6.04 -7.44
C GLN A 9 1.70 -4.76 -7.49
N GLY A 10 2.06 -4.19 -6.34
CA GLY A 10 2.96 -3.03 -6.26
C GLY A 10 2.28 -1.70 -5.95
N ALA A 11 0.96 -1.67 -5.72
CA ALA A 11 0.28 -0.47 -5.28
C ALA A 11 0.79 -0.04 -3.90
N SER A 12 1.00 1.27 -3.73
CA SER A 12 1.34 1.84 -2.41
C SER A 12 0.10 1.92 -1.53
N ILE A 13 0.28 1.85 -0.20
CA ILE A 13 -0.81 1.99 0.79
C ILE A 13 -1.58 3.30 0.58
N ARG A 14 -0.89 4.39 0.21
CA ARG A 14 -1.52 5.67 -0.16
C ARG A 14 -2.44 5.55 -1.38
N ASN A 15 -2.02 4.81 -2.41
CA ASN A 15 -2.83 4.62 -3.62
C ASN A 15 -4.07 3.77 -3.30
N LEU A 16 -3.90 2.73 -2.51
CA LEU A 16 -5.00 1.90 -2.01
C LEU A 16 -5.98 2.76 -1.20
N ALA A 17 -5.49 3.52 -0.24
CA ALA A 17 -6.27 4.47 0.57
C ALA A 17 -7.10 5.43 -0.29
N ALA A 18 -6.51 6.02 -1.33
CA ALA A 18 -7.23 6.88 -2.27
C ALA A 18 -8.28 6.11 -3.08
N THR A 19 -7.95 4.89 -3.53
CA THR A 19 -8.85 4.06 -4.35
C THR A 19 -10.07 3.58 -3.58
N VAL A 20 -9.90 3.12 -2.33
CA VAL A 20 -11.01 2.67 -1.48
C VAL A 20 -11.63 3.78 -0.62
N GLY A 21 -11.15 5.03 -0.73
CA GLY A 21 -11.66 6.15 0.06
C GLY A 21 -11.45 5.99 1.57
N ARG A 22 -10.37 5.31 1.98
CA ARG A 22 -10.07 5.03 3.40
C ARG A 22 -8.77 5.68 3.82
N SER A 23 -8.61 5.91 5.11
CA SER A 23 -7.37 6.46 5.65
C SER A 23 -6.20 5.48 5.52
N TYR A 24 -4.98 6.00 5.42
CA TYR A 24 -3.75 5.20 5.41
C TYR A 24 -3.70 4.22 6.59
N GLY A 25 -4.04 4.67 7.81
CA GLY A 25 -4.04 3.83 9.00
C GLY A 25 -5.05 2.69 8.92
N SER A 26 -6.23 2.94 8.34
CA SER A 26 -7.26 1.92 8.14
C SER A 26 -6.80 0.87 7.11
N VAL A 27 -6.24 1.31 5.98
CA VAL A 27 -5.65 0.41 4.96
C VAL A 27 -4.46 -0.36 5.52
N HIS A 28 -3.58 0.29 6.27
CA HIS A 28 -2.44 -0.35 6.92
C HIS A 28 -2.88 -1.42 7.93
N GLY A 29 -3.90 -1.12 8.74
CA GLY A 29 -4.54 -2.09 9.64
C GLY A 29 -5.10 -3.28 8.88
N MET A 30 -5.93 -3.04 7.86
CA MET A 30 -6.51 -4.11 7.04
C MET A 30 -5.47 -4.98 6.34
N LEU A 31 -4.37 -4.39 5.85
CA LEU A 31 -3.26 -5.16 5.26
C LEU A 31 -2.59 -6.05 6.32
N ARG A 32 -2.36 -5.53 7.53
CA ARG A 32 -1.76 -6.28 8.63
C ARG A 32 -2.68 -7.38 9.16
N GLU A 33 -3.97 -7.10 9.32
CA GLU A 33 -4.97 -8.09 9.69
C GLU A 33 -5.14 -9.18 8.62
N SER A 34 -4.98 -8.81 7.35
CA SER A 34 -4.97 -9.77 6.23
C SER A 34 -3.68 -10.60 6.13
N GLY A 35 -2.75 -10.46 7.09
CA GLY A 35 -1.46 -11.16 7.09
C GLY A 35 -0.53 -10.74 5.94
N THR A 36 -0.70 -9.53 5.40
CA THR A 36 0.12 -9.04 4.30
C THR A 36 1.53 -8.76 4.77
N THR A 37 2.54 -9.28 4.06
CA THR A 37 3.94 -8.92 4.30
C THR A 37 4.17 -7.46 3.91
N MET A 38 4.38 -6.63 4.91
CA MET A 38 4.64 -5.20 4.72
C MET A 38 5.99 -5.02 4.00
N ARG A 39 5.95 -4.39 2.83
CA ARG A 39 7.17 -4.00 2.11
C ARG A 39 7.89 -2.94 2.94
N GLY A 40 9.21 -3.04 3.01
CA GLY A 40 10.06 -2.06 3.70
C GLY A 40 9.73 -0.63 3.26
N ARG A 41 9.85 0.31 4.21
CA ARG A 41 9.70 1.74 3.93
C ARG A 41 10.76 2.11 2.88
N GLY A 42 10.32 2.45 1.66
CA GLY A 42 11.22 2.71 0.52
C GLY A 42 11.11 1.69 -0.63
N GLY A 43 9.95 1.05 -0.85
CA GLY A 43 9.73 0.26 -2.06
C GLY A 43 10.00 1.08 -3.35
N PRO A 44 10.15 0.43 -4.53
CA PRO A 44 10.59 1.04 -5.80
C PRO A 44 9.79 2.27 -6.30
N ASN A 45 8.71 2.63 -5.60
CA ASN A 45 8.00 3.89 -5.74
C ASN A 45 8.73 5.10 -5.09
N HIS A 46 10.03 4.99 -4.78
CA HIS A 46 10.90 6.14 -5.00
C HIS A 46 10.94 6.35 -6.50
N THR A 47 9.92 7.00 -7.06
CA THR A 47 10.15 7.86 -8.20
C THR A 47 11.26 8.79 -7.72
N ALA A 48 12.50 8.47 -8.08
CA ALA A 48 13.55 9.45 -8.16
C ALA A 48 12.87 10.61 -8.88
N ARG A 49 12.61 11.68 -8.13
CA ARG A 49 12.29 12.95 -8.75
C ARG A 49 13.54 13.21 -9.57
N SER A 50 13.48 12.89 -10.86
CA SER A 50 14.43 13.37 -11.84
C SER A 50 14.27 14.89 -11.82
N ARG A 51 15.06 15.53 -10.97
CA ARG A 51 15.42 16.95 -11.01
C ARG A 51 16.48 17.22 -9.96
#